data_AF-A0A2T1D3M4-F1
#
_entry.id   AF-A0A2T1D3M4-F1
#
_cell.length_a   1.000
_cell.length_b   1.000
_cell.length_c   1.000
_cell.angle_alpha   90.00
_cell.angle_beta   90.00
_cell.angle_gamma   90.00
#
_symmetry.space_group_name_H-M   'P 1'
#
loop_
_entity.id
_entity.type
_entity.pdbx_description
1 polymer ?
#
loop_
_entity_poly.entity_id
_entity_poly.type
_entity_poly.pdbx_seq_one_letter_code
_entity_poly.pdbx_strand_id
1 'polypeptide(L)'
;MPLAETAMLTEIELHDFAHHWVQAWNSHDLDTSLSHYAADVILVSPVAAKLLDNPSGKVVGREVLRAYFTRGLESYSELLIGAF
;
A
#
# COMPACT_ATOMS: atom_id res chain seq x y z
N MET A 1 16.50 7.01 -29.14
CA MET A 1 16.70 6.32 -27.85
C MET A 1 15.56 5.33 -27.71
N PRO A 2 15.78 4.01 -27.74
CA PRO A 2 14.69 3.09 -27.48
C PRO A 2 14.27 3.30 -26.02
N LEU A 3 12.95 3.40 -25.78
CA LEU A 3 12.39 3.27 -24.44
C LEU A 3 12.93 1.95 -23.90
N ALA A 4 13.58 1.97 -22.73
CA ALA A 4 13.96 0.75 -22.05
C ALA A 4 12.70 -0.12 -21.98
N GLU A 5 12.81 -1.34 -22.50
CA GLU A 5 11.81 -2.37 -22.34
C GLU A 5 11.65 -2.55 -20.84
N THR A 6 10.62 -1.96 -20.24
CA THR A 6 10.30 -2.16 -18.83
C THR A 6 10.18 -3.66 -18.65
N ALA A 7 11.16 -4.29 -17.99
CA ALA A 7 11.19 -5.72 -17.81
C ALA A 7 9.83 -6.15 -17.23
N MET A 8 9.09 -6.96 -17.99
CA MET A 8 7.79 -7.43 -17.53
C MET A 8 8.02 -8.49 -16.46
N LEU A 9 7.40 -8.28 -15.30
CA LEU A 9 7.38 -9.28 -14.24
C LEU A 9 6.69 -10.55 -14.76
N THR A 10 7.26 -11.69 -14.45
CA THR A 10 6.64 -12.99 -14.67
C THR A 10 5.47 -13.19 -13.73
N GLU A 11 4.59 -14.14 -14.07
CA GLU A 11 3.45 -14.52 -13.21
C GLU A 11 3.91 -14.95 -11.81
N ILE A 12 5.02 -15.67 -11.72
CA ILE A 12 5.59 -16.13 -10.46
C ILE A 12 6.05 -14.93 -9.62
N GLU A 13 6.80 -13.99 -10.20
CA GLU A 13 7.27 -12.80 -9.49
C GLU A 13 6.10 -11.91 -9.00
N LEU A 14 5.02 -11.81 -9.78
CA LEU A 14 3.81 -11.09 -9.39
C LEU A 14 3.10 -11.78 -8.22
N HIS A 15 3.01 -13.11 -8.25
CA HIS A 15 2.37 -13.88 -7.19
C HIS A 15 3.16 -13.81 -5.89
N ASP A 16 4.49 -13.95 -5.96
CA ASP A 16 5.38 -13.83 -4.81
C ASP A 16 5.32 -12.43 -4.19
N PHE A 17 5.28 -11.38 -5.03
CA PHE A 17 5.08 -10.01 -4.56
C PHE A 17 3.72 -9.85 -3.85
N ALA A 18 2.64 -10.34 -4.44
CA ALA A 18 1.31 -10.24 -3.84
C ALA A 18 1.24 -10.97 -2.49
N HIS A 19 1.81 -12.18 -2.39
CA HIS A 19 1.90 -12.91 -1.13
C HIS A 19 2.70 -12.14 -0.08
N HIS A 20 3.88 -11.65 -0.43
CA HIS A 20 4.71 -10.88 0.48
C HIS A 20 3.96 -9.65 1.00
N TRP A 21 3.31 -8.90 0.10
CA TRP A 21 2.55 -7.71 0.45
C TRP A 21 1.38 -8.05 1.39
N VAL A 22 0.62 -9.12 1.12
CA VAL A 22 -0.47 -9.58 1.99
C VAL A 22 0.04 -9.98 3.36
N GLN A 23 1.16 -10.70 3.44
CA GLN A 23 1.76 -11.09 4.72
C GLN A 23 2.21 -9.86 5.54
N ALA A 24 2.84 -8.88 4.89
CA ALA A 24 3.23 -7.63 5.53
C ALA A 24 2.01 -6.92 6.14
N TRP A 25 0.91 -6.81 5.39
CA TRP A 25 -0.33 -6.25 5.91
C TRP A 25 -0.95 -7.06 7.04
N ASN A 26 -1.04 -8.38 6.93
CA ASN A 26 -1.65 -9.24 7.96
C ASN A 26 -0.84 -9.30 9.25
N SER A 27 0.46 -9.04 9.19
CA SER A 27 1.33 -8.90 10.36
C SER A 27 1.24 -7.53 11.04
N HIS A 28 0.49 -6.58 10.45
CA HIS A 28 0.42 -5.17 10.85
C HIS A 28 1.80 -4.47 10.90
N ASP A 29 2.80 -5.00 10.20
CA ASP A 29 4.12 -4.40 10.05
C ASP A 29 4.10 -3.31 8.98
N LEU A 30 3.96 -2.07 9.43
CA LEU A 30 3.95 -0.91 8.54
C LEU A 30 5.31 -0.63 7.89
N ASP A 31 6.43 -1.01 8.49
CA ASP A 31 7.74 -0.78 7.88
C ASP A 31 7.92 -1.67 6.64
N THR A 32 7.59 -2.96 6.78
CA THR A 32 7.61 -3.88 5.64
C THR A 32 6.57 -3.49 4.59
N SER A 33 5.34 -3.15 5.00
CA SER A 33 4.29 -2.72 4.05
C SER A 33 4.68 -1.47 3.26
N LEU A 34 5.23 -0.45 3.94
CA LEU A 34 5.65 0.81 3.31
C LEU A 34 6.88 0.66 2.41
N SER A 35 7.68 -0.40 2.55
CA SER A 35 8.83 -0.67 1.69
C SER A 35 8.44 -0.89 0.22
N HIS A 36 7.20 -1.32 -0.03
CA HIS A 36 6.65 -1.50 -1.37
C HIS A 36 6.23 -0.21 -2.07
N TYR A 37 6.27 0.93 -1.37
CA TYR A 37 5.82 2.22 -1.90
C TYR A 37 6.99 3.16 -2.14
N ALA A 38 6.97 3.82 -3.30
CA ALA A 38 7.92 4.88 -3.64
C ALA A 38 7.77 6.08 -2.69
N ALA A 39 8.83 6.88 -2.55
CA ALA A 39 8.83 8.05 -1.67
C ALA A 39 7.73 9.07 -2.05
N ASP A 40 7.43 9.17 -3.34
CA ASP A 40 6.46 10.07 -3.97
C ASP A 40 5.11 9.38 -4.27
N VAL A 41 4.82 8.26 -3.61
CA VAL A 41 3.55 7.53 -3.76
C VAL A 41 2.32 8.43 -3.68
N ILE A 42 1.35 8.18 -4.55
CA ILE A 42 0.02 8.77 -4.50
C ILE A 42 -0.98 7.65 -4.29
N LEU A 43 -1.55 7.55 -3.09
CA LEU A 43 -2.65 6.65 -2.79
C LEU A 43 -3.98 7.41 -2.92
N VAL A 44 -4.96 6.81 -3.59
CA VAL A 44 -6.33 7.33 -3.70
C VAL A 44 -7.29 6.30 -3.15
N SER A 45 -8.05 6.66 -2.12
CA SER A 45 -8.97 5.73 -1.47
C SER A 45 -10.24 6.42 -0.96
N PRO A 46 -11.44 5.86 -1.18
CA PRO A 46 -12.66 6.31 -0.51
C PRO A 46 -12.57 6.21 1.01
N VAL A 47 -11.78 5.27 1.54
CA VAL A 47 -11.55 5.12 2.98
C VAL A 47 -10.68 6.27 3.49
N ALA A 48 -9.66 6.67 2.75
CA ALA A 48 -8.86 7.85 3.06
C ALA A 48 -9.72 9.13 3.08
N ALA A 49 -10.68 9.25 2.15
CA ALA A 49 -11.58 10.40 2.14
C ALA A 49 -12.41 10.50 3.43
N LYS A 50 -12.88 9.36 3.95
CA LYS A 50 -13.64 9.29 5.20
C LYS A 50 -12.78 9.49 6.43
N LEU A 51 -11.64 8.79 6.53
CA LEU A 51 -10.79 8.80 7.73
C LEU A 51 -10.05 10.12 7.94
N LEU A 52 -9.73 10.82 6.85
CA LEU A 52 -8.98 12.08 6.85
C LEU A 52 -9.86 13.31 6.68
N ASP A 53 -11.19 13.14 6.56
CA ASP A 53 -12.15 14.22 6.24
C ASP A 53 -11.70 15.07 5.04
N ASN A 54 -11.17 14.40 4.01
CA ASN A 54 -10.63 15.02 2.80
C ASN A 54 -11.36 14.47 1.57
N PRO A 55 -12.23 15.27 0.90
CA PRO A 55 -13.03 14.80 -0.23
C PRO A 55 -12.22 14.22 -1.40
N SER A 56 -10.94 14.61 -1.55
CA SER A 56 -10.08 14.06 -2.60
C SER A 56 -9.70 12.60 -2.38
N GLY A 57 -9.70 12.13 -1.12
CA GLY A 57 -9.20 10.81 -0.74
C GLY A 57 -7.74 10.54 -1.10
N LYS A 58 -6.97 11.59 -1.40
CA LYS A 58 -5.57 11.50 -1.82
C LYS A 58 -4.63 11.58 -0.64
N VAL A 59 -3.66 10.67 -0.61
CA VAL A 59 -2.54 10.66 0.31
C VAL A 59 -1.26 10.69 -0.52
N VAL A 60 -0.43 11.71 -0.32
CA VAL A 60 0.74 11.98 -1.16
C VAL A 60 2.01 11.92 -0.31
N GLY A 61 2.94 11.08 -0.74
CA GLY A 61 4.22 10.85 -0.08
C GLY A 61 4.17 9.75 0.98
N ARG A 62 5.27 9.01 1.10
CA ARG A 62 5.34 7.82 1.98
C ARG A 62 5.15 8.14 3.46
N GLU A 63 5.59 9.31 3.91
CA GLU A 63 5.40 9.74 5.31
C GLU A 63 3.92 10.00 5.63
N VAL A 64 3.19 10.66 4.73
CA VAL A 64 1.75 10.89 4.90
C VAL A 64 0.98 9.56 4.80
N LEU A 65 1.45 8.66 3.92
CA LEU A 65 0.92 7.31 3.80
C LEU A 65 1.07 6.51 5.11
N ARG A 66 2.22 6.61 5.79
CA ARG A 66 2.44 5.98 7.09
C ARG A 66 1.44 6.46 8.13
N ALA A 67 1.23 7.76 8.23
CA ALA A 67 0.27 8.33 9.18
C ALA A 67 -1.16 7.84 8.89
N TYR A 68 -1.55 7.77 7.61
CA TYR A 68 -2.84 7.23 7.19
C TYR A 68 -3.00 5.74 7.53
N PHE A 69 -2.01 4.90 7.21
CA PHE A 69 -2.06 3.47 7.52
C PHE A 69 -2.09 3.19 9.02
N THR A 70 -1.32 3.94 9.81
CA THR A 70 -1.35 3.86 11.28
C THR A 70 -2.77 4.09 11.80
N ARG A 71 -3.41 5.20 11.38
CA ARG A 71 -4.79 5.51 11.76
C ARG A 71 -5.79 4.46 11.25
N GLY A 72 -5.53 3.87 10.08
CA GLY A 72 -6.32 2.77 9.54
C GLY A 72 -6.27 1.53 10.43
N LEU A 73 -5.07 1.09 10.83
CA LEU A 73 -4.89 -0.07 11.71
C LEU A 73 -5.41 0.17 13.14
N GLU A 74 -5.31 1.40 13.64
CA GLU A 74 -5.95 1.79 14.92
C GLU A 74 -7.48 1.72 14.85
N SER A 75 -8.07 2.10 13.69
CA SER A 75 -9.53 2.06 13.48
C SER A 75 -10.05 0.66 13.18
N TYR A 76 -9.19 -0.20 12.62
CA TYR A 76 -9.52 -1.55 12.17
C TYR A 76 -8.47 -2.55 12.68
N SER A 77 -8.40 -2.73 13.99
CA SER A 77 -7.35 -3.54 14.65
C SER A 77 -7.40 -5.03 14.32
N GLU A 78 -8.50 -5.53 13.77
CA GLU A 78 -8.65 -6.93 13.33
C GLU A 78 -8.52 -7.09 11.80
N LEU A 79 -8.02 -6.06 11.12
CA LEU A 79 -7.89 -6.08 9.66
C LEU A 79 -7.00 -7.24 9.20
N LEU A 80 -7.55 -8.06 8.31
CA LEU A 80 -6.87 -9.12 7.58
C LEU A 80 -7.27 -9.05 6.11
N ILE A 81 -6.28 -9.15 5.25
CA ILE A 81 -6.45 -9.26 3.80
C ILE A 81 -6.57 -10.75 3.47
N GLY A 82 -7.67 -11.12 2.81
CA GLY A 82 -7.92 -12.48 2.36
C GLY A 82 -6.88 -12.95 1.35
N ALA A 83 -6.44 -14.20 1.49
CA ALA A 83 -5.53 -14.83 0.54
C ALA A 83 -6.24 -15.15 -0.79
N PHE A 84 -5.48 -15.10 -1.89
CA PHE A 84 -5.92 -15.42 -3.25
C PHE A 84 -5.31 -16.74 -3.70
#